data_AF-A0AAJ1QF95-F1
#
_entry.id   AF-A0AAJ1QF95-F1
#
_cell.length_a   1.000
_cell.length_b   1.000
_cell.length_c   1.000
_cell.angle_alpha   90.00
_cell.angle_beta   90.00
_cell.angle_gamma   90.00
#
_symmetry.space_group_name_H-M   'P 1'
#
loop_
_entity.id
_entity.type
_entity.pdbx_description
1 polymer ?
#
loop_
_entity_poly.entity_id
_entity_poly.type
_entity_poly.pdbx_seq_one_letter_code
_entity_poly.pdbx_strand_id
1 'polypeptide(L)'
;MDFYYWRSNYTVNEAEKKTVDSLNVENVYVRFFDVDKKAGKIAPIGIIQHFEATKLNVNYIPTVFITNRTFLNTSKDQVKILAKDVYNFLSETAERGHLKNFNEIQIDCDWTKSTRENYFSFLSELKHISGKKLSATLRLHQVKFKEKEGVPPLDKMVLMCYATENPTDQSENNSILDVNIAKDYLNNLNDYPIQLDVALPIYSWGILTNHVGKIKLINSFSEQDLIGKPVKKVREGFYEVEDDFFVHNFYVSKGFTIKVEIISPELLVETKSFLDTKLKYDYRLIYYHLDSKFLKTIPTQL
;
A
#
# COMPACT_ATOMS: atom_id res chain seq x y z
N MET A 1 -8.21 -4.88 14.00
CA MET A 1 -7.65 -4.99 12.63
C MET A 1 -8.30 -3.96 11.75
N ASP A 2 -7.58 -3.49 10.75
CA ASP A 2 -8.04 -2.48 9.79
C ASP A 2 -7.66 -2.87 8.36
N PHE A 3 -8.12 -2.09 7.39
CA PHE A 3 -7.81 -2.33 5.99
C PHE A 3 -7.46 -1.06 5.23
N TYR A 4 -6.62 -1.21 4.21
CA TYR A 4 -6.54 -0.26 3.11
C TYR A 4 -7.61 -0.53 2.06
N TYR A 5 -8.10 0.54 1.42
CA TYR A 5 -8.89 0.49 0.19
C TYR A 5 -8.20 1.37 -0.86
N TRP A 6 -7.59 0.73 -1.86
CA TRP A 6 -6.70 1.43 -2.81
C TRP A 6 -7.22 1.50 -4.25
N ARG A 7 -8.47 1.07 -4.49
CA ARG A 7 -9.09 1.05 -5.84
C ARG A 7 -9.69 2.42 -6.16
N SER A 8 -9.54 2.89 -7.40
CA SER A 8 -10.10 4.19 -7.84
C SER A 8 -11.62 4.18 -7.95
N ASN A 9 -12.26 3.03 -8.10
CA ASN A 9 -13.71 2.93 -8.10
C ASN A 9 -14.16 2.31 -6.78
N TYR A 10 -14.76 3.11 -5.91
CA TYR A 10 -15.22 2.64 -4.61
C TYR A 10 -16.47 1.75 -4.79
N THR A 11 -16.24 0.48 -4.61
CA THR A 11 -17.22 -0.58 -4.59
C THR A 11 -16.89 -1.51 -3.43
N VAL A 12 -17.92 -1.87 -2.67
CA VAL A 12 -17.83 -2.83 -1.58
C VAL A 12 -18.86 -3.90 -1.86
N ASN A 13 -18.41 -5.14 -2.01
CA ASN A 13 -19.31 -6.28 -2.21
C ASN A 13 -19.71 -6.93 -0.86
N GLU A 14 -20.68 -7.84 -0.90
CA GLU A 14 -21.18 -8.51 0.30
C GLU A 14 -20.10 -9.32 1.04
N ALA A 15 -19.11 -9.87 0.33
CA ALA A 15 -18.02 -10.59 0.97
C ALA A 15 -17.09 -9.65 1.74
N GLU A 16 -16.72 -8.52 1.14
CA GLU A 16 -15.91 -7.47 1.78
C GLU A 16 -16.64 -6.88 3.00
N LYS A 17 -17.94 -6.57 2.87
CA LYS A 17 -18.77 -6.08 3.96
C LYS A 17 -18.86 -7.08 5.11
N LYS A 18 -19.18 -8.35 4.80
CA LYS A 18 -19.25 -9.42 5.80
C LYS A 18 -17.91 -9.59 6.53
N THR A 19 -16.78 -9.50 5.82
CA THR A 19 -15.46 -9.57 6.46
C THR A 19 -15.24 -8.41 7.40
N VAL A 20 -15.51 -7.17 6.98
CA VAL A 20 -15.41 -5.96 7.81
C VAL A 20 -16.24 -6.10 9.09
N ASP A 21 -17.49 -6.54 8.96
CA ASP A 21 -18.40 -6.75 10.10
C ASP A 21 -17.90 -7.88 11.01
N SER A 22 -17.48 -9.02 10.45
CA SER A 22 -17.07 -10.20 11.23
C SER A 22 -15.76 -10.00 12.01
N LEU A 23 -14.85 -9.18 11.49
CA LEU A 23 -13.57 -8.89 12.12
C LEU A 23 -13.64 -7.67 13.05
N ASN A 24 -14.83 -7.08 13.23
CA ASN A 24 -15.04 -5.82 13.97
C ASN A 24 -14.02 -4.74 13.56
N VAL A 25 -13.84 -4.57 12.25
CA VAL A 25 -12.92 -3.56 11.71
C VAL A 25 -13.35 -2.18 12.17
N GLU A 26 -12.44 -1.43 12.78
CA GLU A 26 -12.75 -0.08 13.23
C GLU A 26 -12.40 0.95 12.17
N ASN A 27 -11.28 0.79 11.45
CA ASN A 27 -10.83 1.77 10.48
C ASN A 27 -10.62 1.18 9.08
N VAL A 28 -11.00 1.97 8.07
CA VAL A 28 -10.65 1.72 6.67
C VAL A 28 -9.93 2.94 6.10
N TYR A 29 -8.68 2.74 5.72
CA TYR A 29 -7.82 3.73 5.09
C TYR A 29 -8.14 3.79 3.59
N VAL A 30 -8.82 4.83 3.13
CA VAL A 30 -9.31 4.91 1.74
C VAL A 30 -8.47 5.90 0.95
N ARG A 31 -7.80 5.42 -0.10
CA ARG A 31 -7.08 6.28 -1.03
C ARG A 31 -8.06 7.15 -1.82
N PHE A 32 -8.10 8.44 -1.51
CA PHE A 32 -8.99 9.38 -2.19
C PHE A 32 -8.44 9.83 -3.52
N PHE A 33 -7.15 10.12 -3.59
CA PHE A 33 -6.48 10.51 -4.82
C PHE A 33 -4.97 10.43 -4.62
N ASP A 34 -4.25 10.56 -5.73
CA ASP A 34 -2.81 10.70 -5.72
C ASP A 34 -2.45 12.14 -6.12
N VAL A 35 -1.27 12.59 -5.73
CA VAL A 35 -0.69 13.86 -6.17
C VAL A 35 0.61 13.58 -6.90
N ASP A 36 0.75 14.16 -8.09
CA ASP A 36 1.94 14.00 -8.89
C ASP A 36 2.43 15.32 -9.49
N LYS A 37 3.75 15.43 -9.67
CA LYS A 37 4.41 16.55 -10.35
C LYS A 37 4.91 16.11 -11.72
N LYS A 38 4.25 16.58 -12.78
CA LYS A 38 4.66 16.34 -14.18
C LYS A 38 4.90 17.67 -14.88
N ALA A 39 6.04 17.77 -15.56
CA ALA A 39 6.47 19.00 -16.26
C ALA A 39 6.37 20.26 -15.37
N GLY A 40 6.75 20.14 -14.09
CA GLY A 40 6.70 21.23 -13.10
C GLY A 40 5.32 21.53 -12.50
N LYS A 41 4.24 20.96 -13.04
CA LYS A 41 2.88 21.14 -12.53
C LYS A 41 2.51 20.03 -11.54
N ILE A 42 2.10 20.43 -10.33
CA ILE A 42 1.55 19.54 -9.32
C ILE A 42 0.04 19.46 -9.52
N ALA A 43 -0.53 18.26 -9.56
CA ALA A 43 -1.97 18.07 -9.73
C ALA A 43 -2.46 16.77 -9.07
N PRO A 44 -3.73 16.71 -8.64
CA PRO A 44 -4.36 15.46 -8.25
C PRO A 44 -4.58 14.56 -9.47
N ILE A 45 -4.33 13.27 -9.31
CA ILE A 45 -4.57 12.22 -10.32
C ILE A 45 -5.21 11.01 -9.64
N GLY A 46 -5.76 10.08 -10.43
CA GLY A 46 -6.28 8.82 -9.91
C GLY A 46 -7.40 9.00 -8.88
N ILE A 47 -8.26 10.00 -9.05
CA ILE A 47 -9.29 10.41 -8.08
C ILE A 47 -10.31 9.29 -7.89
N ILE A 48 -10.65 9.00 -6.63
CA ILE A 48 -11.67 8.03 -6.26
C ILE A 48 -13.04 8.42 -6.81
N GLN A 49 -13.77 7.42 -7.31
CA GLN A 49 -15.10 7.54 -7.87
C GLN A 49 -16.09 6.77 -6.99
N HIS A 50 -17.32 7.28 -6.88
CA HIS A 50 -18.43 6.64 -6.17
C HIS A 50 -18.17 6.32 -4.69
N PHE A 51 -17.24 7.04 -4.05
CA PHE A 51 -17.02 6.92 -2.61
C PHE A 51 -18.30 7.28 -1.85
N GLU A 52 -18.68 6.44 -0.89
CA GLU A 52 -19.89 6.61 -0.09
C GLU A 52 -19.66 6.05 1.32
N ALA A 53 -19.61 6.93 2.31
CA ALA A 53 -19.29 6.58 3.70
C ALA A 53 -20.36 5.71 4.36
N THR A 54 -21.57 5.65 3.83
CA THR A 54 -22.63 4.79 4.42
C THR A 54 -22.49 3.31 4.06
N LYS A 55 -21.51 2.93 3.23
CA LYS A 55 -21.35 1.54 2.75
C LYS A 55 -20.79 0.59 3.81
N LEU A 56 -19.95 1.07 4.71
CA LEU A 56 -19.41 0.31 5.85
C LEU A 56 -19.62 1.11 7.14
N ASN A 57 -19.84 0.41 8.25
CA ASN A 57 -19.94 1.02 9.57
C ASN A 57 -18.56 1.09 10.23
N VAL A 58 -17.69 1.94 9.71
CA VAL A 58 -16.27 2.08 10.12
C VAL A 58 -15.86 3.55 10.18
N ASN A 59 -14.76 3.83 10.85
CA ASN A 59 -14.06 5.11 10.72
C ASN A 59 -13.28 5.12 9.42
N TYR A 60 -13.67 5.98 8.49
CA TYR A 60 -12.89 6.20 7.28
C TYR A 60 -11.73 7.14 7.57
N ILE A 61 -10.53 6.71 7.20
CA ILE A 61 -9.31 7.54 7.23
C ILE A 61 -8.97 7.90 5.79
N PRO A 62 -9.20 9.16 5.36
CA PRO A 62 -8.80 9.61 4.04
C PRO A 62 -7.28 9.50 3.87
N THR A 63 -6.86 8.76 2.85
CA THR A 63 -5.45 8.58 2.50
C THR A 63 -5.16 9.27 1.16
N VAL A 64 -4.03 9.98 1.09
CA VAL A 64 -3.53 10.60 -0.15
C VAL A 64 -2.13 10.08 -0.43
N PHE A 65 -1.93 9.52 -1.62
CA PHE A 65 -0.59 9.19 -2.09
C PHE A 65 0.05 10.42 -2.73
N ILE A 66 1.29 10.72 -2.41
CA ILE A 66 2.04 11.81 -3.01
C ILE A 66 3.34 11.25 -3.56
N THR A 67 3.58 11.44 -4.86
CA THR A 67 4.84 10.97 -5.43
C THR A 67 6.01 11.74 -4.83
N ASN A 68 7.11 11.03 -4.51
CA ASN A 68 8.30 11.66 -3.95
C ASN A 68 8.83 12.83 -4.80
N ARG A 69 8.73 12.71 -6.13
CA ARG A 69 9.12 13.76 -7.08
C ARG A 69 8.33 15.06 -6.94
N THR A 70 7.16 15.04 -6.31
CA THR A 70 6.39 16.25 -5.98
C THR A 70 7.16 17.18 -5.06
N PHE A 71 8.03 16.64 -4.20
CA PHE A 71 8.84 17.43 -3.27
C PHE A 71 10.23 17.81 -3.82
N LEU A 72 10.64 17.25 -4.96
CA LEU A 72 11.89 17.63 -5.63
C LEU A 72 11.79 19.03 -6.22
N ASN A 73 12.76 19.88 -5.89
CA ASN A 73 12.85 21.26 -6.39
C ASN A 73 11.52 22.01 -6.25
N THR A 74 10.88 21.86 -5.09
CA THR A 74 9.64 22.56 -4.72
C THR A 74 9.99 23.60 -3.66
N SER A 75 9.61 24.86 -3.87
CA SER A 75 9.90 25.94 -2.92
C SER A 75 9.04 25.82 -1.66
N LYS A 76 9.44 26.50 -0.58
CA LYS A 76 8.66 26.52 0.67
C LYS A 76 7.25 27.07 0.47
N ASP A 77 7.07 28.08 -0.39
CA ASP A 77 5.75 28.63 -0.70
C ASP A 77 4.90 27.64 -1.50
N GLN A 78 5.51 26.93 -2.45
CA GLN A 78 4.83 25.86 -3.19
C GLN A 78 4.42 24.71 -2.25
N VAL A 79 5.22 24.38 -1.24
CA VAL A 79 4.87 23.39 -0.21
C VAL A 79 3.64 23.83 0.59
N LYS A 80 3.55 25.11 0.97
CA LYS A 80 2.38 25.65 1.68
C LYS A 80 1.12 25.62 0.83
N ILE A 81 1.24 26.03 -0.44
CA ILE A 81 0.14 25.95 -1.41
C ILE A 81 -0.31 24.50 -1.59
N LEU A 82 0.66 23.58 -1.73
CA LEU A 82 0.38 22.15 -1.85
C LEU A 82 -0.41 21.60 -0.66
N ALA A 83 -0.01 21.93 0.58
CA ALA A 83 -0.74 21.51 1.77
C ALA A 83 -2.20 21.98 1.73
N LYS A 84 -2.42 23.25 1.40
CA LYS A 84 -3.76 23.83 1.27
C LYS A 84 -4.59 23.16 0.18
N ASP A 85 -4.02 22.97 -1.00
CA ASP A 85 -4.71 22.38 -2.14
C ASP A 85 -5.08 20.91 -1.87
N VAL A 86 -4.17 20.15 -1.26
CA VAL A 86 -4.44 18.75 -0.84
C VAL A 86 -5.56 18.70 0.18
N TYR A 87 -5.54 19.55 1.21
CA TYR A 87 -6.57 19.53 2.25
C TYR A 87 -7.95 19.94 1.70
N ASN A 88 -8.01 20.98 0.86
CA ASN A 88 -9.25 21.41 0.22
C ASN A 88 -9.83 20.28 -0.64
N PHE A 89 -9.02 19.69 -1.51
CA PHE A 89 -9.49 18.65 -2.42
C PHE A 89 -9.89 17.35 -1.69
N LEU A 90 -9.18 17.01 -0.60
CA LEU A 90 -9.55 15.93 0.30
C LEU A 90 -10.88 16.19 0.98
N SER A 91 -11.09 17.41 1.49
CA SER A 91 -12.34 17.79 2.17
C SER A 91 -13.53 17.76 1.21
N GLU A 92 -13.38 18.30 0.00
CA GLU A 92 -14.41 18.20 -1.05
C GLU A 92 -14.73 16.75 -1.42
N THR A 93 -13.71 15.89 -1.47
CA THR A 93 -13.89 14.45 -1.78
C THR A 93 -14.61 13.74 -0.63
N ALA A 94 -14.28 14.05 0.62
CA ALA A 94 -14.97 13.54 1.80
C ALA A 94 -16.44 13.96 1.80
N GLU A 95 -16.72 15.25 1.54
CA GLU A 95 -18.07 15.81 1.50
C GLU A 95 -18.93 15.16 0.42
N ARG A 96 -18.40 15.01 -0.81
CA ARG A 96 -19.09 14.33 -1.93
C ARG A 96 -19.48 12.89 -1.59
N GLY A 97 -18.68 12.19 -0.78
CA GLY A 97 -18.98 10.83 -0.32
C GLY A 97 -19.67 10.76 1.04
N HIS A 98 -20.28 11.87 1.48
CA HIS A 98 -21.01 11.99 2.76
C HIS A 98 -20.19 11.64 4.01
N LEU A 99 -18.86 11.70 3.95
CA LEU A 99 -17.98 11.56 5.10
C LEU A 99 -17.91 12.90 5.87
N LYS A 100 -18.93 13.14 6.70
CA LYS A 100 -19.07 14.40 7.44
C LYS A 100 -17.99 14.63 8.49
N ASN A 101 -17.48 13.55 9.09
CA ASN A 101 -16.50 13.62 10.17
C ASN A 101 -15.40 12.58 9.94
N PHE A 102 -14.15 13.03 10.02
CA PHE A 102 -12.96 12.19 10.13
C PHE A 102 -11.95 12.91 11.01
N ASN A 103 -11.18 12.15 11.79
CA ASN A 103 -10.25 12.68 12.79
C ASN A 103 -8.78 12.52 12.40
N GLU A 104 -8.50 11.68 11.41
CA GLU A 104 -7.16 11.35 10.93
C GLU A 104 -7.12 11.52 9.40
N ILE A 105 -6.01 12.07 8.89
CA ILE A 105 -5.63 12.03 7.47
C ILE A 105 -4.33 11.25 7.39
N GLN A 106 -4.21 10.34 6.43
CA GLN A 106 -2.96 9.65 6.17
C GLN A 106 -2.32 10.12 4.87
N ILE A 107 -1.00 10.31 4.89
CA ILE A 107 -0.20 10.61 3.71
C ILE A 107 0.72 9.43 3.40
N ASP A 108 0.60 8.90 2.19
CA ASP A 108 1.51 7.89 1.66
C ASP A 108 2.55 8.56 0.77
N CYS A 109 3.82 8.53 1.16
CA CYS A 109 4.91 9.12 0.39
C CYS A 109 6.23 8.43 0.72
N ASP A 110 6.88 7.89 -0.31
CA ASP A 110 8.22 7.31 -0.22
C ASP A 110 9.29 8.42 -0.27
N TRP A 111 9.32 9.27 0.77
CA TRP A 111 10.29 10.37 0.86
C TRP A 111 11.72 9.85 0.93
N THR A 112 12.66 10.68 0.49
CA THR A 112 14.09 10.40 0.52
C THR A 112 14.88 11.52 1.19
N LYS A 113 16.19 11.33 1.42
CA LYS A 113 17.10 12.35 1.96
C LYS A 113 16.97 13.69 1.25
N SER A 114 16.80 13.67 -0.08
CA SER A 114 16.69 14.88 -0.91
C SER A 114 15.34 15.59 -0.81
N THR A 115 14.30 14.93 -0.32
CA THR A 115 12.93 15.48 -0.26
C THR A 115 12.38 15.60 1.15
N ARG A 116 13.03 15.00 2.15
CA ARG A 116 12.57 14.94 3.55
C ARG A 116 12.22 16.32 4.11
N GLU A 117 13.00 17.35 3.82
CA GLU A 117 12.76 18.70 4.36
C GLU A 117 11.44 19.28 3.83
N ASN A 118 11.22 19.20 2.51
CA ASN A 118 9.99 19.66 1.89
C ASN A 118 8.78 18.82 2.31
N TYR A 119 8.95 17.50 2.42
CA TYR A 119 7.89 16.59 2.87
C TYR A 119 7.51 16.84 4.34
N PHE A 120 8.47 17.01 5.24
CA PHE A 120 8.20 17.28 6.66
C PHE A 120 7.57 18.66 6.85
N SER A 121 7.99 19.65 6.06
CA SER A 121 7.33 20.96 6.03
C SER A 121 5.89 20.86 5.54
N PHE A 122 5.62 20.04 4.52
CA PHE A 122 4.27 19.77 4.04
C PHE A 122 3.40 19.12 5.12
N LEU A 123 3.90 18.10 5.82
CA LEU A 123 3.17 17.42 6.90
C LEU A 123 2.84 18.40 8.04
N SER A 124 3.79 19.26 8.41
CA SER A 124 3.61 20.25 9.47
C SER A 124 2.52 21.27 9.10
N GLU A 125 2.57 21.77 7.87
CA GLU A 125 1.56 22.71 7.35
C GLU A 125 0.18 22.03 7.24
N LEU A 126 0.12 20.81 6.70
CA LEU A 126 -1.12 20.04 6.58
C LEU A 126 -1.77 19.78 7.96
N LYS A 127 -0.96 19.44 8.97
CA LYS A 127 -1.43 19.25 10.35
C LYS A 127 -2.06 20.53 10.89
N HIS A 128 -1.37 21.66 10.68
CA HIS A 128 -1.82 22.97 11.13
C HIS A 128 -3.14 23.40 10.48
N ILE A 129 -3.24 23.34 9.14
CA ILE A 129 -4.44 23.82 8.43
C ILE A 129 -5.66 22.90 8.59
N SER A 130 -5.43 21.59 8.74
CA SER A 130 -6.53 20.63 8.84
C SER A 130 -7.10 20.53 10.24
N GLY A 131 -6.27 20.80 11.27
CA GLY A 131 -6.61 20.54 12.67
C GLY A 131 -6.87 19.05 12.96
N LYS A 132 -6.48 18.15 12.06
CA LYS A 132 -6.66 16.70 12.19
C LYS A 132 -5.40 16.03 12.72
N LYS A 133 -5.55 14.81 13.23
CA LYS A 133 -4.40 13.92 13.42
C LYS A 133 -3.83 13.57 12.05
N LEU A 134 -2.51 13.51 11.95
CA LEU A 134 -1.82 13.03 10.76
C LEU A 134 -1.12 11.73 11.06
N SER A 135 -1.23 10.80 10.13
CA SER A 135 -0.34 9.65 10.03
C SER A 135 0.34 9.62 8.66
N ALA A 136 1.46 8.91 8.57
CA ALA A 136 2.13 8.66 7.31
C ALA A 136 2.57 7.21 7.21
N THR A 137 2.65 6.71 5.99
CA THR A 137 3.26 5.40 5.73
C THR A 137 4.78 5.48 5.91
N LEU A 138 5.39 4.35 6.26
CA LEU A 138 6.82 4.21 6.53
C LEU A 138 7.33 2.96 5.81
N ARG A 139 8.31 3.10 4.92
CA ARG A 139 8.96 1.99 4.23
C ARG A 139 10.05 1.36 5.07
N LEU A 140 10.32 0.07 4.81
CA LEU A 140 11.40 -0.70 5.42
C LEU A 140 12.77 0.03 5.36
N HIS A 141 13.12 0.61 4.22
CA HIS A 141 14.38 1.34 4.07
C HIS A 141 14.45 2.65 4.87
N GLN A 142 13.31 3.32 5.09
CA GLN A 142 13.23 4.53 5.92
C GLN A 142 13.39 4.20 7.41
N VAL A 143 13.05 2.98 7.84
CA VAL A 143 13.43 2.47 9.16
C VAL A 143 14.94 2.25 9.23
N LYS A 144 15.49 1.43 8.31
CA LYS A 144 16.91 1.05 8.30
C LYS A 144 17.84 2.25 8.23
N PHE A 145 17.48 3.26 7.45
CA PHE A 145 18.30 4.44 7.18
C PHE A 145 17.75 5.72 7.82
N LYS A 146 17.03 5.62 8.95
CA LYS A 146 16.37 6.76 9.62
C LYS A 146 17.28 7.98 9.87
N GLU A 147 18.56 7.78 10.18
CA GLU A 147 19.51 8.88 10.39
C GLU A 147 19.73 9.72 9.11
N LYS A 148 19.69 9.04 7.95
CA LYS A 148 19.85 9.66 6.64
C LYS A 148 18.53 10.20 6.09
N GLU A 149 17.45 9.42 6.22
CA GLU A 149 16.13 9.74 5.65
C GLU A 149 15.34 10.71 6.54
N GLY A 150 15.70 10.82 7.82
CA GLY A 150 14.99 11.62 8.81
C GLY A 150 13.73 10.95 9.35
N VAL A 151 13.24 11.48 10.46
CA VAL A 151 11.99 11.08 11.10
C VAL A 151 10.99 12.23 10.97
N PRO A 152 9.80 12.03 10.38
CA PRO A 152 8.82 13.10 10.21
C PRO A 152 8.25 13.55 11.57
N PRO A 153 7.82 14.82 11.71
CA PRO A 153 7.28 15.36 12.96
C PRO A 153 5.81 14.92 13.16
N LEU A 154 5.59 13.60 13.27
CA LEU A 154 4.27 12.99 13.41
C LEU A 154 4.17 12.18 14.71
N ASP A 155 2.94 12.02 15.18
CA ASP A 155 2.64 11.26 16.40
C ASP A 155 2.39 9.77 16.09
N LYS A 156 2.07 9.44 14.83
CA LYS A 156 1.70 8.10 14.38
C LYS A 156 2.26 7.84 12.98
N MET A 157 2.81 6.64 12.77
CA MET A 157 3.22 6.16 11.45
C MET A 157 2.73 4.73 11.23
N VAL A 158 2.62 4.33 9.95
CA VAL A 158 2.24 2.97 9.56
C VAL A 158 3.39 2.31 8.81
N LEU A 159 4.03 1.33 9.44
CA LEU A 159 5.08 0.53 8.82
C LEU A 159 4.50 -0.36 7.73
N MET A 160 4.86 -0.11 6.47
CA MET A 160 4.53 -0.99 5.35
C MET A 160 5.51 -2.16 5.31
N CYS A 161 5.11 -3.29 5.89
CA CYS A 161 5.92 -4.50 5.96
C CYS A 161 5.64 -5.41 4.74
N TYR A 162 5.93 -4.87 3.55
CA TYR A 162 5.83 -5.52 2.24
C TYR A 162 6.55 -4.70 1.17
N ALA A 163 6.56 -5.21 -0.07
CA ALA A 163 7.39 -4.77 -1.17
C ALA A 163 8.88 -4.83 -0.80
N THR A 164 9.31 -6.00 -0.33
CA THR A 164 10.70 -6.26 0.12
C THR A 164 11.69 -6.29 -1.03
N GLU A 165 11.25 -6.65 -2.23
CA GLU A 165 12.06 -6.60 -3.45
C GLU A 165 11.29 -5.91 -4.58
N ASN A 166 12.00 -5.54 -5.63
CA ASN A 166 11.37 -5.03 -6.84
C ASN A 166 10.88 -6.23 -7.68
N PRO A 167 9.58 -6.33 -8.01
CA PRO A 167 9.04 -7.44 -8.81
C PRO A 167 9.62 -7.51 -10.23
N THR A 168 10.27 -6.45 -10.72
CA THR A 168 10.94 -6.48 -12.02
C THR A 168 12.35 -7.08 -11.97
N ASP A 169 12.90 -7.27 -10.77
CA ASP A 169 14.18 -7.93 -10.61
C ASP A 169 13.93 -9.43 -10.83
N GLN A 170 14.78 -10.11 -11.60
CA GLN A 170 14.64 -11.54 -11.92
C GLN A 170 15.01 -12.46 -10.72
N SER A 171 14.67 -12.02 -9.51
CA SER A 171 14.85 -12.75 -8.27
C SER A 171 13.89 -13.93 -8.16
N GLU A 172 14.35 -14.99 -7.50
CA GLU A 172 13.52 -16.16 -7.22
C GLU A 172 12.58 -15.93 -6.02
N ASN A 173 12.93 -15.00 -5.13
CA ASN A 173 12.21 -14.73 -3.89
C ASN A 173 10.87 -14.04 -4.13
N ASN A 174 9.95 -14.12 -3.16
CA ASN A 174 8.69 -13.40 -3.23
C ASN A 174 8.92 -11.89 -3.03
N SER A 175 8.69 -11.11 -4.09
CA SER A 175 8.95 -9.68 -4.04
C SER A 175 7.92 -8.90 -3.21
N ILE A 176 6.74 -9.48 -2.95
CA ILE A 176 5.73 -8.89 -2.06
C ILE A 176 6.24 -8.91 -0.62
N LEU A 177 6.74 -10.04 -0.13
CA LEU A 177 7.23 -10.18 1.23
C LEU A 177 8.22 -11.34 1.35
N ASP A 178 9.49 -10.99 1.59
CA ASP A 178 10.53 -11.87 2.06
C ASP A 178 10.85 -11.54 3.52
N VAL A 179 10.62 -12.50 4.42
CA VAL A 179 10.78 -12.30 5.86
C VAL A 179 12.24 -12.07 6.26
N ASN A 180 13.21 -12.67 5.55
CA ASN A 180 14.62 -12.48 5.88
C ASN A 180 15.05 -11.06 5.53
N ILE A 181 14.60 -10.54 4.38
CA ILE A 181 14.82 -9.15 4.00
C ILE A 181 14.12 -8.21 4.98
N ALA A 182 12.86 -8.48 5.32
CA ALA A 182 12.15 -7.68 6.32
C ALA A 182 12.89 -7.66 7.67
N LYS A 183 13.39 -8.81 8.13
CA LYS A 183 14.20 -8.92 9.36
C LYS A 183 15.48 -8.08 9.31
N ASP A 184 16.19 -8.09 8.18
CA ASP A 184 17.40 -7.28 7.98
C ASP A 184 17.10 -5.77 8.02
N TYR A 185 16.06 -5.31 7.31
CA TYR A 185 15.67 -3.90 7.33
C TYR A 185 15.15 -3.43 8.70
N LEU A 186 14.50 -4.31 9.45
CA LEU A 186 13.83 -4.00 10.70
C LEU A 186 14.61 -4.45 11.93
N ASN A 187 15.91 -4.75 11.78
CA ASN A 187 16.71 -5.24 12.91
C ASN A 187 16.71 -4.26 14.09
N ASN A 188 16.73 -2.95 13.82
CA ASN A 188 16.74 -1.89 14.84
C ASN A 188 15.39 -1.16 14.94
N LEU A 189 14.28 -1.84 14.59
CA LEU A 189 12.94 -1.25 14.61
C LEU A 189 12.53 -0.73 16.01
N ASN A 190 13.00 -1.40 17.07
CA ASN A 190 12.80 -1.00 18.46
C ASN A 190 13.38 0.38 18.80
N ASP A 191 14.32 0.90 17.99
CA ASP A 191 14.93 2.21 18.19
C ASP A 191 14.21 3.32 17.38
N TYR A 192 13.16 2.99 16.63
CA TYR A 192 12.41 4.00 15.88
C TYR A 192 11.60 4.86 16.86
N PRO A 193 11.70 6.20 16.82
CA PRO A 193 11.24 7.07 17.91
C PRO A 193 9.72 7.33 17.93
N ILE A 194 8.97 6.80 16.94
CA ILE A 194 7.52 6.98 16.83
C ILE A 194 6.85 5.61 16.98
N GLN A 195 5.70 5.57 17.67
CA GLN A 195 4.88 4.36 17.73
C GLN A 195 4.29 4.04 16.36
N LEU A 196 4.32 2.76 16.01
CA LEU A 196 3.99 2.28 14.67
C LEU A 196 2.77 1.38 14.72
N ASP A 197 1.80 1.65 13.85
CA ASP A 197 0.91 0.60 13.35
C ASP A 197 1.63 -0.15 12.21
N VAL A 198 1.15 -1.34 11.87
CA VAL A 198 1.79 -2.19 10.87
C VAL A 198 0.81 -2.52 9.76
N ALA A 199 1.25 -2.31 8.53
CA ALA A 199 0.56 -2.77 7.34
C ALA A 199 1.17 -4.06 6.79
N LEU A 200 0.33 -5.08 6.56
CA LEU A 200 0.73 -6.38 6.00
C LEU A 200 0.04 -6.64 4.66
N PRO A 201 0.71 -7.34 3.71
CA PRO A 201 0.15 -7.61 2.40
C PRO A 201 -0.76 -8.84 2.46
N ILE A 202 -1.93 -8.78 1.83
CA ILE A 202 -2.75 -9.98 1.57
C ILE A 202 -2.97 -10.21 0.07
N TYR A 203 -2.47 -9.31 -0.76
CA TYR A 203 -2.61 -9.37 -2.20
C TYR A 203 -1.67 -10.39 -2.86
N SER A 204 -1.95 -10.66 -4.12
CA SER A 204 -1.11 -11.44 -5.01
C SER A 204 -0.97 -10.77 -6.37
N TRP A 205 0.06 -11.15 -7.12
CA TRP A 205 0.21 -10.75 -8.52
C TRP A 205 0.90 -11.82 -9.37
N GLY A 206 0.77 -11.65 -10.67
CA GLY A 206 1.47 -12.41 -11.69
C GLY A 206 2.49 -11.51 -12.37
N ILE A 207 3.73 -11.95 -12.44
CA ILE A 207 4.83 -11.29 -13.13
C ILE A 207 5.01 -12.00 -14.47
N LEU A 208 4.48 -11.38 -15.52
CA LEU A 208 4.58 -11.88 -16.88
C LEU A 208 5.85 -11.35 -17.54
N THR A 209 6.71 -12.24 -18.04
CA THR A 209 7.94 -11.88 -18.74
C THR A 209 7.92 -12.42 -20.16
N ASN A 210 8.17 -11.56 -21.14
CA ASN A 210 8.23 -11.96 -22.55
C ASN A 210 9.63 -12.45 -22.97
N HIS A 211 9.76 -12.88 -24.22
CA HIS A 211 11.00 -13.40 -24.82
C HIS A 211 12.20 -12.42 -24.82
N VAL A 212 11.97 -11.11 -24.69
CA VAL A 212 13.03 -10.08 -24.57
C VAL A 212 13.21 -9.56 -23.14
N GLY A 213 12.60 -10.21 -22.14
CA GLY A 213 12.71 -9.82 -20.74
C GLY A 213 11.86 -8.61 -20.32
N LYS A 214 10.90 -8.15 -21.14
CA LYS A 214 9.95 -7.12 -20.72
C LYS A 214 8.93 -7.71 -19.74
N ILE A 215 8.74 -7.00 -18.64
CA ILE A 215 7.91 -7.44 -17.52
C ILE A 215 6.58 -6.67 -17.51
N LYS A 216 5.50 -7.38 -17.16
CA LYS A 216 4.19 -6.82 -16.87
C LYS A 216 3.62 -7.46 -15.60
N LEU A 217 3.16 -6.61 -14.68
CA LEU A 217 2.49 -7.05 -13.46
C LEU A 217 0.98 -7.16 -13.70
N ILE A 218 0.40 -8.26 -13.23
CA ILE A 218 -1.04 -8.53 -13.25
C ILE A 218 -1.50 -8.63 -11.80
N ASN A 219 -2.21 -7.60 -11.33
CA ASN A 219 -2.73 -7.56 -9.96
C ASN A 219 -3.85 -8.59 -9.76
N SER A 220 -3.97 -9.12 -8.55
CA SER A 220 -4.99 -10.11 -8.18
C SER A 220 -4.98 -11.36 -9.08
N PHE A 221 -3.77 -11.85 -9.31
CA PHE A 221 -3.50 -13.04 -10.09
C PHE A 221 -3.03 -14.17 -9.17
N SER A 222 -3.50 -15.39 -9.44
CA SER A 222 -3.21 -16.58 -8.66
C SER A 222 -3.06 -17.80 -9.56
N GLU A 223 -2.66 -18.93 -9.00
CA GLU A 223 -2.61 -20.20 -9.75
C GLU A 223 -4.00 -20.63 -10.25
N GLN A 224 -5.10 -20.15 -9.63
CA GLN A 224 -6.45 -20.43 -10.12
C GLN A 224 -6.71 -19.84 -11.51
N ASP A 225 -6.07 -18.72 -11.83
CA ASP A 225 -6.20 -18.06 -13.14
C ASP A 225 -5.49 -18.82 -14.26
N LEU A 226 -4.64 -19.79 -13.90
CA LEU A 226 -3.90 -20.66 -14.80
C LEU A 226 -4.58 -22.02 -15.03
N ILE A 227 -5.63 -22.36 -14.28
CA ILE A 227 -6.33 -23.65 -14.41
C ILE A 227 -6.94 -23.75 -15.81
N GLY A 228 -6.62 -24.84 -16.52
CA GLY A 228 -7.10 -25.10 -17.87
C GLY A 228 -6.47 -24.23 -18.96
N LYS A 229 -5.42 -23.46 -18.64
CA LYS A 229 -4.62 -22.70 -19.62
C LYS A 229 -3.43 -23.53 -20.12
N PRO A 230 -2.92 -23.27 -21.33
CA PRO A 230 -1.77 -23.98 -21.90
C PRO A 230 -0.48 -23.47 -21.25
N VAL A 231 -0.28 -23.81 -19.97
CA VAL A 231 0.91 -23.47 -19.20
C VAL A 231 1.48 -24.70 -18.52
N LYS A 232 2.81 -24.75 -18.45
CA LYS A 232 3.56 -25.79 -17.76
C LYS A 232 4.15 -25.22 -16.48
N LYS A 233 3.87 -25.85 -15.33
CA LYS A 233 4.56 -25.54 -14.08
C LYS A 233 6.01 -25.99 -14.19
N VAL A 234 6.94 -25.04 -14.14
CA VAL A 234 8.39 -25.31 -14.15
C VAL A 234 8.87 -25.63 -12.74
N ARG A 235 8.36 -24.88 -11.77
CA ARG A 235 8.57 -25.06 -10.32
C ARG A 235 7.47 -24.29 -9.55
N GLU A 236 7.51 -24.34 -8.23
CA GLU A 236 6.52 -23.66 -7.39
C GLU A 236 6.41 -22.17 -7.72
N GLY A 237 5.21 -21.70 -8.06
CA GLY A 237 4.97 -20.32 -8.47
C GLY A 237 5.52 -19.91 -9.86
N PHE A 238 6.25 -20.76 -10.59
CA PHE A 238 6.80 -20.41 -11.91
C PHE A 238 6.25 -21.29 -13.03
N TYR A 239 5.78 -20.64 -14.08
CA TYR A 239 5.10 -21.25 -15.21
C TYR A 239 5.69 -20.78 -16.54
N GLU A 240 5.73 -21.68 -17.51
CA GLU A 240 6.06 -21.40 -18.91
C GLU A 240 4.80 -21.57 -19.76
N VAL A 241 4.60 -20.68 -20.73
CA VAL A 241 3.43 -20.68 -21.62
C VAL A 241 3.69 -21.57 -22.82
N GLU A 242 2.86 -22.60 -23.01
CA GLU A 242 3.01 -23.62 -24.07
C GLU A 242 2.28 -23.27 -25.38
N ASP A 243 1.21 -22.48 -25.29
CA ASP A 243 0.43 -21.97 -26.42
C ASP A 243 -0.20 -20.61 -26.09
N ASP A 244 -0.66 -19.88 -27.11
CA ASP A 244 -1.21 -18.54 -26.96
C ASP A 244 -2.59 -18.57 -26.27
N PHE A 245 -2.82 -17.70 -25.28
CA PHE A 245 -4.11 -17.61 -24.60
C PHE A 245 -4.42 -16.21 -24.03
N PHE A 246 -5.68 -16.01 -23.65
CA PHE A 246 -6.12 -14.83 -22.91
C PHE A 246 -6.33 -15.12 -21.42
N VAL A 247 -5.87 -14.18 -20.57
CA VAL A 247 -6.15 -14.13 -19.14
C VAL A 247 -6.37 -12.68 -18.68
N HIS A 248 -7.48 -12.43 -17.98
CA HIS A 248 -7.87 -11.09 -17.48
C HIS A 248 -7.77 -9.98 -18.54
N ASN A 249 -8.20 -10.27 -19.77
CA ASN A 249 -8.13 -9.38 -20.94
C ASN A 249 -6.72 -9.09 -21.48
N PHE A 250 -5.73 -9.89 -21.09
CA PHE A 250 -4.38 -9.83 -21.62
C PHE A 250 -4.10 -11.03 -22.52
N TYR A 251 -3.48 -10.76 -23.67
CA TYR A 251 -2.91 -11.79 -24.52
C TYR A 251 -1.56 -12.22 -23.96
N VAL A 252 -1.38 -13.52 -23.82
CA VAL A 252 -0.16 -14.15 -23.35
C VAL A 252 0.30 -15.11 -24.44
N SER A 253 1.52 -14.91 -24.93
CA SER A 253 2.07 -15.70 -26.03
C SER A 253 2.90 -16.88 -25.52
N LYS A 254 2.95 -17.92 -26.33
CA LYS A 254 3.88 -19.04 -26.21
C LYS A 254 5.31 -18.58 -25.95
N GLY A 255 5.97 -19.26 -25.02
CA GLY A 255 7.33 -18.98 -24.59
C GLY A 255 7.47 -17.82 -23.60
N PHE A 256 6.37 -17.19 -23.17
CA PHE A 256 6.42 -16.27 -22.03
C PHE A 256 6.54 -17.05 -20.72
N THR A 257 7.03 -16.39 -19.68
CA THR A 257 7.05 -16.95 -18.32
C THR A 257 6.12 -16.15 -17.40
N ILE A 258 5.50 -16.85 -16.45
CA ILE A 258 4.62 -16.28 -15.44
C ILE A 258 5.16 -16.69 -14.07
N LYS A 259 5.54 -15.72 -13.24
CA LYS A 259 5.78 -15.94 -11.81
C LYS A 259 4.57 -15.48 -11.02
N VAL A 260 3.93 -16.39 -10.29
CA VAL A 260 2.81 -16.10 -9.40
C VAL A 260 3.36 -15.91 -8.00
N GLU A 261 3.13 -14.73 -7.43
CA GLU A 261 3.50 -14.43 -6.05
C GLU A 261 2.24 -14.24 -5.21
N ILE A 262 2.10 -15.07 -4.19
CA ILE A 262 1.01 -15.04 -3.21
C ILE A 262 1.59 -14.88 -1.81
N ILE A 263 0.80 -14.32 -0.90
CA ILE A 263 1.11 -14.31 0.53
C ILE A 263 0.38 -15.47 1.19
N SER A 264 1.09 -16.28 1.96
CA SER A 264 0.49 -17.37 2.73
C SER A 264 0.10 -16.90 4.15
N PRO A 265 -0.91 -17.51 4.78
CA PRO A 265 -1.25 -17.24 6.18
C PRO A 265 -0.06 -17.47 7.12
N GLU A 266 0.76 -18.49 6.87
CA GLU A 266 1.94 -18.82 7.68
C GLU A 266 3.00 -17.72 7.60
N LEU A 267 3.21 -17.15 6.41
CA LEU A 267 4.15 -16.03 6.20
C LEU A 267 3.72 -14.78 6.99
N LEU A 268 2.41 -14.51 7.05
CA LEU A 268 1.86 -13.43 7.86
C LEU A 268 2.05 -13.66 9.36
N VAL A 269 1.79 -14.89 9.82
CA VAL A 269 2.01 -15.27 11.23
C VAL A 269 3.49 -15.15 11.60
N GLU A 270 4.40 -15.62 10.74
CA GLU A 270 5.85 -15.49 10.98
C GLU A 270 6.27 -14.02 11.06
N THR A 271 5.79 -13.20 10.11
CA THR A 271 6.13 -11.77 10.05
C THR A 271 5.62 -11.05 11.28
N LYS A 272 4.35 -11.28 11.68
CA LYS A 272 3.80 -10.69 12.91
C LYS A 272 4.58 -11.15 14.14
N SER A 273 4.90 -12.44 14.23
CA SER A 273 5.68 -12.97 15.36
C SER A 273 7.03 -12.28 15.48
N PHE A 274 7.71 -12.04 14.35
CA PHE A 274 8.94 -11.25 14.33
C PHE A 274 8.70 -9.80 14.79
N LEU A 275 7.67 -9.13 14.28
CA LEU A 275 7.35 -7.74 14.65
C LEU A 275 7.02 -7.61 16.14
N ASP A 276 6.32 -8.57 16.74
CA ASP A 276 6.03 -8.63 18.19
C ASP A 276 7.32 -8.77 19.03
N THR A 277 8.41 -9.28 18.45
CA THR A 277 9.72 -9.26 19.12
C THR A 277 10.33 -7.86 19.18
N LYS A 278 9.95 -6.96 18.27
CA LYS A 278 10.52 -5.61 18.11
C LYS A 278 9.61 -4.51 18.69
N LEU A 279 8.30 -4.63 18.52
CA LEU A 279 7.29 -3.67 18.97
C LEU A 279 6.64 -4.19 20.27
N LYS A 280 7.12 -3.70 21.42
CA LYS A 280 6.66 -4.15 22.76
C LYS A 280 5.47 -3.36 23.29
N TYR A 281 4.53 -3.06 22.40
CA TYR A 281 3.29 -2.33 22.68
C TYR A 281 2.21 -2.82 21.73
N ASP A 282 0.94 -2.58 22.07
CA ASP A 282 -0.17 -2.91 21.18
C ASP A 282 -0.17 -1.96 19.99
N TYR A 283 -0.23 -2.54 18.79
CA TYR A 283 -0.30 -1.81 17.53
C TYR A 283 -1.42 -2.36 16.67
N ARG A 284 -1.96 -1.52 15.78
CA ARG A 284 -3.00 -1.98 14.84
C ARG A 284 -2.35 -2.69 13.66
N LEU A 285 -2.92 -3.83 13.29
CA LEU A 285 -2.67 -4.48 12.02
C LEU A 285 -3.62 -3.95 10.95
N ILE A 286 -3.05 -3.50 9.83
CA ILE A 286 -3.77 -2.97 8.67
C ILE A 286 -3.46 -3.85 7.46
N TYR A 287 -4.47 -4.46 6.84
CA TYR A 287 -4.21 -5.30 5.66
C TYR A 287 -4.32 -4.50 4.36
N TYR A 288 -3.30 -4.63 3.50
CA TYR A 288 -3.31 -4.12 2.13
C TYR A 288 -3.71 -5.26 1.17
N HIS A 289 -4.92 -5.28 0.62
CA HIS A 289 -6.02 -4.31 0.77
C HIS A 289 -7.39 -5.02 0.80
N LEU A 290 -8.46 -4.32 1.20
CA LEU A 290 -9.84 -4.80 1.25
C LEU A 290 -10.35 -5.12 -0.16
N ASP A 291 -10.08 -6.35 -0.59
CA ASP A 291 -10.58 -6.93 -1.83
C ASP A 291 -10.97 -8.39 -1.57
N SER A 292 -12.22 -8.74 -1.90
CA SER A 292 -12.78 -10.09 -1.71
C SER A 292 -11.92 -11.24 -2.26
N LYS A 293 -11.06 -10.98 -3.25
CA LYS A 293 -10.13 -11.98 -3.81
C LYS A 293 -9.09 -12.45 -2.80
N PHE A 294 -8.77 -11.62 -1.81
CA PHE A 294 -7.64 -11.82 -0.90
C PHE A 294 -8.02 -12.07 0.55
N LEU A 295 -9.29 -11.86 0.92
CA LEU A 295 -9.73 -11.94 2.33
C LEU A 295 -9.57 -13.34 2.93
N LYS A 296 -9.52 -14.38 2.09
CA LYS A 296 -9.27 -15.77 2.53
C LYS A 296 -7.83 -16.01 3.00
N THR A 297 -6.91 -15.11 2.67
CA THR A 297 -5.49 -15.19 3.08
C THR A 297 -5.29 -14.79 4.53
N ILE A 298 -6.27 -14.09 5.13
CA ILE A 298 -6.15 -13.60 6.51
C ILE A 298 -6.19 -14.80 7.47
N PRO A 299 -5.11 -15.07 8.21
CA PRO A 299 -5.10 -16.13 9.21
C PRO A 299 -6.09 -15.82 10.34
N THR A 300 -6.81 -16.83 10.82
CA THR A 300 -7.72 -16.70 11.98
C THR A 300 -7.00 -16.48 13.31
N GLN A 301 -5.67 -16.62 13.32
CA GLN A 301 -4.82 -16.54 14.52
C GLN A 301 -4.25 -15.15 14.78
N LEU A 302 -4.36 -14.24 13.80
CA LEU A 302 -3.89 -12.87 13.92
C LEU A 302 -5.00 -11.93 14.40
#